data_AF-A0A417JD56-F1
#
_entry.id   AF-A0A417JD56-F1
#
_cell.length_a   1.000
_cell.length_b   1.000
_cell.length_c   1.000
_cell.angle_alpha   90.00
_cell.angle_beta   90.00
_cell.angle_gamma   90.00
#
_symmetry.space_group_name_H-M   'P 1'
#
loop_
_entity.id
_entity.type
_entity.pdbx_description
1 polymer ?
#
loop_
_entity_poly.entity_id
_entity_poly.type
_entity_poly.pdbx_seq_one_letter_code
_entity_poly.pdbx_strand_id
1 'polypeptide(L)' 'MKEIRQLENRKKILENKQRNEERKARTRRLIERGAILEGVFSLAPDLPGVEVKAFLIALSHLPGAAELAAKLPKSGDKP' A
#
# COMPACT_ATOMS: atom_id res chain seq x y z
N MET A 1 -21.75 -31.43 19.91
CA MET A 1 -22.16 -30.02 20.04
C MET A 1 -21.04 -29.07 20.48
N LYS A 2 -20.26 -29.38 21.54
CA LYS A 2 -19.15 -28.50 22.01
C LYS A 2 -17.99 -28.40 21.00
N GLU A 3 -17.62 -29.50 20.33
CA GLU A 3 -16.55 -29.52 19.31
C GLU A 3 -16.84 -28.65 18.09
N ILE A 4 -18.07 -28.68 17.57
CA ILE A 4 -18.48 -27.87 16.41
C ILE A 4 -18.28 -26.37 16.71
N ARG A 5 -18.73 -25.91 17.89
CA ARG A 5 -18.55 -24.52 18.32
C ARG A 5 -17.08 -24.15 18.53
N GLN A 6 -16.26 -25.08 19.01
CA GLN A 6 -14.81 -24.85 19.16
C GLN A 6 -14.12 -24.71 17.80
N LEU A 7 -14.49 -25.53 16.83
CA LEU A 7 -13.96 -25.45 15.46
C LEU A 7 -14.38 -24.15 14.76
N GLU A 8 -15.64 -23.74 14.90
CA GLU A 8 -16.13 -22.45 14.39
C GLU A 8 -15.38 -21.26 14.99
N ASN A 9 -15.14 -21.27 16.30
CA ASN A 9 -14.36 -20.23 16.98
C ASN A 9 -12.91 -20.19 16.50
N ARG A 10 -12.26 -21.36 16.32
CA ARG A 10 -10.90 -21.45 15.76
C ARG A 10 -10.84 -20.87 14.35
N LYS A 11 -11.81 -21.21 13.49
CA LYS A 11 -11.90 -20.68 12.12
C LYS A 11 -12.01 -19.15 12.14
N LYS A 12 -12.92 -18.60 12.95
CA LYS A 12 -13.10 -17.14 13.08
C LYS A 12 -11.84 -16.42 13.57
N ILE A 13 -11.10 -17.02 14.51
CA ILE A 13 -9.83 -16.47 14.99
C ILE A 13 -8.79 -16.43 13.87
N LEU A 14 -8.69 -17.50 13.07
CA LEU A 14 -7.76 -17.57 11.95
C LEU A 14 -8.09 -16.52 10.87
N GLU A 15 -9.36 -16.38 10.50
CA GLU A 15 -9.81 -15.34 9.56
C GLU A 15 -9.52 -13.92 10.06
N ASN A 16 -9.72 -13.69 11.37
CA ASN A 16 -9.39 -12.40 11.98
C ASN A 16 -7.89 -12.10 11.95
N LYS A 17 -7.04 -13.11 12.18
CA LYS A 17 -5.59 -12.98 12.10
C LYS A 17 -5.15 -12.63 10.69
N GLN A 18 -5.65 -13.34 9.68
CA GLN A 18 -5.32 -13.07 8.28
C GLN A 18 -5.69 -11.64 7.88
N ARG A 19 -6.91 -11.19 8.17
CA ARG A 19 -7.34 -9.80 7.91
C ARG A 19 -6.49 -8.77 8.65
N ASN A 20 -6.00 -9.12 9.84
CA ASN A 20 -5.11 -8.23 10.59
C ASN A 20 -3.71 -8.16 9.96
N GLU A 21 -3.17 -9.28 9.49
CA GLU A 21 -1.90 -9.34 8.77
C GLU A 21 -1.97 -8.58 7.45
N GLU A 22 -3.06 -8.74 6.69
CA GLU A 22 -3.30 -7.97 5.47
C GLU A 22 -3.35 -6.46 5.74
N ARG A 23 -4.02 -6.04 6.82
CA ARG A 23 -4.04 -4.63 7.26
C ARG A 23 -2.63 -4.14 7.63
N LYS A 24 -1.86 -4.93 8.38
CA LYS A 24 -0.48 -4.57 8.75
C LYS A 24 0.42 -4.47 7.53
N ALA A 25 0.36 -5.44 6.62
CA ALA A 25 1.11 -5.42 5.36
C ALA A 25 0.73 -4.21 4.50
N ARG A 26 -0.56 -3.87 4.43
CA ARG A 26 -1.05 -2.66 3.75
C ARG A 26 -0.47 -1.39 4.38
N THR A 27 -0.57 -1.24 5.70
CA THR A 27 -0.03 -0.06 6.41
C THR A 27 1.47 0.08 6.20
N ARG A 28 2.22 -1.02 6.35
CA ARG A 28 3.67 -1.04 6.11
C ARG A 28 4.02 -0.57 4.69
N ARG A 29 3.36 -1.13 3.67
CA ARG A 29 3.56 -0.73 2.27
C ARG A 29 3.25 0.75 2.03
N LEU A 30 2.23 1.30 2.68
CA LEU A 30 1.88 2.72 2.52
C LEU A 30 2.93 3.63 3.16
N ILE A 31 3.45 3.28 4.34
CA ILE A 31 4.53 4.02 5.00
C ILE A 31 5.81 3.96 4.17
N GLU A 32 6.22 2.77 3.73
CA GLU A 32 7.42 2.60 2.90
C GLU A 32 7.34 3.42 1.61
N ARG A 33 6.18 3.40 0.92
CA ARG A 33 5.98 4.21 -0.29
C ARG A 33 5.96 5.71 -0.01
N GLY A 34 5.38 6.14 1.12
CA GLY A 34 5.41 7.55 1.55
C GLY A 34 6.84 8.03 1.83
N ALA A 35 7.63 7.23 2.55
CA ALA A 35 9.02 7.53 2.85
C ALA A 35 9.89 7.65 1.58
N ILE A 36 9.66 6.80 0.57
CA ILE A 36 10.34 6.92 -0.73
C ILE A 36 9.98 8.26 -1.40
N LEU A 37 8.72 8.68 -1.35
CA LEU A 37 8.29 9.94 -1.92
C LEU A 37 8.99 11.14 -1.26
N GLU A 38 9.03 11.17 0.07
CA GLU A 38 9.73 12.22 0.85
C GLU A 38 11.25 12.19 0.66
N GLY A 39 11.83 11.02 0.37
CA GLY A 39 13.25 10.89 0.05
C GLY A 39 13.61 11.42 -1.35
N VAL A 40 12.72 11.26 -2.33
CA VAL A 40 12.93 11.72 -3.72
C VAL A 40 12.62 13.21 -3.86
N PHE A 41 11.55 13.67 -3.22
CA PHE A 41 11.14 15.05 -3.22
C PHE A 41 11.25 15.59 -1.81
N SER A 42 12.00 16.68 -1.61
CA SER A 42 12.05 17.40 -0.35
C SER A 42 10.72 18.12 -0.07
N LEU A 43 9.67 17.34 0.20
CA LEU A 43 8.33 17.82 0.53
C LEU A 43 8.30 18.36 1.97
N ALA A 44 7.43 19.33 2.20
CA ALA A 44 7.18 19.81 3.54
C ALA A 44 6.57 18.69 4.42
N PRO A 45 7.06 18.45 5.65
CA PRO A 45 6.58 17.35 6.51
C PRO A 45 5.09 17.46 6.89
N ASP A 46 4.53 18.67 6.82
CA ASP A 46 3.16 19.03 7.15
C ASP A 46 2.25 19.12 5.92
N LEU A 47 2.77 18.79 4.73
CA LEU A 47 2.01 18.87 3.49
C LEU A 47 0.77 17.95 3.54
N PRO A 48 -0.45 18.50 3.37
CA PRO A 48 -1.66 17.69 3.39
C PRO A 48 -1.64 16.61 2.30
N GLY A 49 -2.13 15.41 2.62
CA GLY A 49 -2.18 14.31 1.65
C GLY A 49 -2.97 14.64 0.37
N VAL A 50 -3.89 15.62 0.42
CA VAL A 50 -4.62 16.11 -0.76
C VAL A 50 -3.70 16.86 -1.72
N GLU A 51 -2.73 17.61 -1.20
CA GLU A 51 -1.75 18.37 -1.98
C GLU A 51 -0.70 17.43 -2.55
N VAL A 52 -0.25 16.44 -1.76
CA VAL A 52 0.61 15.35 -2.26
C VAL A 52 -0.07 14.64 -3.43
N LYS A 53 -1.36 14.33 -3.32
CA LYS A 53 -2.13 13.72 -4.41
C LYS A 53 -2.22 14.64 -5.63
N ALA A 54 -2.51 15.93 -5.45
CA ALA A 54 -2.58 16.89 -6.54
C ALA A 54 -1.23 17.02 -7.28
N PHE A 55 -0.13 17.06 -6.53
CA PHE A 55 1.23 17.06 -7.06
C PHE A 55 1.53 15.82 -7.90
N LEU A 56 1.23 14.63 -7.39
CA LEU A 56 1.43 13.38 -8.13
C LEU A 56 0.56 13.30 -9.40
N ILE A 57 -0.67 13.82 -9.37
CA ILE A 57 -1.52 13.93 -10.56
C ILE A 57 -0.88 14.87 -11.58
N ALA A 58 -0.39 16.03 -11.16
CA ALA A 58 0.30 16.96 -12.06
C ALA A 58 1.53 16.31 -12.71
N LEU A 59 2.34 15.57 -11.93
CA LEU A 59 3.47 14.80 -12.48
C LEU A 59 3.03 13.75 -13.50
N SER A 60 1.88 13.10 -13.29
CA SER A 60 1.38 12.08 -14.21
C SER A 60 0.96 12.62 -15.58
N HIS A 61 0.66 13.91 -15.68
CA HIS A 61 0.33 14.58 -16.94
C HIS A 61 1.54 15.13 -17.70
N LEU A 62 2.76 15.04 -17.14
CA LEU A 62 3.96 15.45 -17.85
C LEU A 62 4.22 14.54 -19.06
N PRO A 63 4.75 15.08 -20.17
CA PRO A 63 5.10 14.27 -21.33
C PRO A 63 6.12 13.19 -20.92
N GLY A 64 5.92 11.97 -21.39
CA GLY A 64 6.77 10.82 -21.07
C GLY A 64 6.46 10.13 -19.74
N ALA A 65 5.64 10.71 -18.85
CA ALA A 65 5.28 10.07 -17.58
C ALA A 65 4.57 8.73 -17.76
N ALA A 66 3.64 8.65 -18.71
CA ALA A 66 2.93 7.42 -19.03
C ALA A 66 3.85 6.31 -19.57
N GLU A 67 4.85 6.68 -20.39
CA GLU A 67 5.82 5.72 -20.93
C GLU A 67 6.77 5.21 -19.86
N LEU A 68 7.24 6.09 -18.96
CA LEU A 68 8.06 5.70 -17.82
C LEU A 68 7.27 4.77 -16.87
N ALA A 69 5.99 5.07 -16.63
CA ALA A 69 5.13 4.23 -15.84
C ALA A 69 4.91 2.84 -16.48
N ALA A 70 4.80 2.78 -17.81
CA ALA A 70 4.65 1.51 -18.54
C ALA A 70 5.95 0.67 -18.58
N LYS A 71 7.12 1.32 -18.49
CA LYS A 71 8.44 0.66 -18.42
C LYS A 71 8.78 0.13 -17.03
N LEU A 72 8.05 0.52 -15.98
CA LEU A 72 8.23 -0.06 -14.66
C LEU A 72 7.94 -1.56 -14.71
N PRO A 73 8.75 -2.41 -14.05
CA PRO A 73 8.47 -3.82 -13.97
C PRO A 73 7.09 -3.99 -13.34
N LYS A 74 6.21 -4.72 -14.03
CA LYS A 74 4.92 -5.10 -13.45
C LYS A 74 5.26 -5.99 -12.26
N SER A 75 5.08 -5.46 -11.05
CA SER A 75 5.24 -6.19 -9.78
C SER A 75 4.65 -7.60 -9.90
N GLY A 76 5.52 -8.60 -10.10
CA GLY A 76 5.15 -9.98 -10.42
C GLY A 76 6.36 -10.90 -10.62
N ASP A 77 7.39 -10.44 -11.32
CA ASP A 77 8.66 -11.18 -11.40
C ASP A 77 9.50 -10.88 -10.16
N LYS A 78 9.38 -11.76 -9.17
CA LYS A 78 10.45 -11.93 -8.17
C LYS A 78 11.55 -12.79 -8.79
N PRO A 79 12.84 -12.49 -8.58
CA PRO A 79 13.87 -13.52 -8.67
C PRO A 79 13.64 -14.62 -7.62
#